data_AF-A0A7X3ZD84-F1
#
_entry.id   AF-A0A7X3ZD84-F1
#
_cell.length_a   1.000
_cell.length_b   1.000
_cell.length_c   1.000
_cell.angle_alpha   90.00
_cell.angle_beta   90.00
_cell.angle_gamma   90.00
#
_symmetry.space_group_name_H-M   'P 1'
#
loop_
_entity.id
_entity.type
_entity.pdbx_description
1 polymer ?
#
loop_
_entity_poly.entity_id
_entity_poly.type
_entity_poly.pdbx_seq_one_letter_code
_entity_poly.pdbx_strand_id
1 'polypeptide(L)' 'MPARLDRELRRRAGEEHKSLNEIALWALERGLGLSDQEVRHHDLDDLAGTWVDDPAFDRAIEAMDQVDPELWS' A
#
# COMPACT_ATOMS: atom_id res chain seq x y z
N MET A 1 -11.47 -12.69 -26.34
CA MET A 1 -11.50 -12.63 -24.86
C MET A 1 -12.94 -12.68 -24.37
N PRO A 2 -13.23 -13.25 -23.19
CA PRO A 2 -14.55 -13.18 -22.56
C PRO A 2 -15.02 -11.72 -22.40
N ALA A 3 -16.28 -11.41 -22.72
CA ALA A 3 -16.79 -10.03 -22.76
C ALA A 3 -16.69 -9.28 -21.41
N ARG A 4 -16.79 -10.01 -20.29
CA ARG A 4 -16.59 -9.45 -18.95
C ARG A 4 -15.14 -9.01 -18.73
N LEU A 5 -14.17 -9.79 -19.21
CA LEU A 5 -12.74 -9.53 -19.03
C LEU A 5 -12.29 -8.33 -19.89
N ASP A 6 -12.70 -8.27 -21.15
CA ASP A 6 -12.37 -7.14 -22.04
C ASP A 6 -12.89 -5.80 -21.49
N ARG A 7 -14.14 -5.78 -21.00
CA ARG A 7 -14.75 -4.60 -20.40
C ARG A 7 -13.97 -4.11 -19.17
N GLU A 8 -13.58 -5.04 -18.31
CA GLU A 8 -12.87 -4.71 -17.07
C GLU A 8 -11.44 -4.21 -17.34
N LEU A 9 -10.73 -4.82 -18.30
CA LEU A 9 -9.41 -4.36 -18.71
C LEU A 9 -9.46 -2.95 -19.33
N ARG A 10 -10.46 -2.67 -20.17
CA ARG A 10 -10.65 -1.34 -20.77
C ARG A 10 -11.01 -0.27 -19.74
N ARG A 11 -11.86 -0.60 -18.77
CA ARG A 11 -12.23 0.31 -17.67
C ARG A 11 -10.97 0.74 -16.90
N ARG A 12 -10.15 -0.23 -16.48
CA ARG A 12 -8.90 0.03 -15.75
C ARG A 12 -7.85 0.77 -16.58
N ALA A 13 -7.73 0.46 -17.87
CA ALA A 13 -6.86 1.21 -18.79
C ALA A 13 -7.23 2.70 -18.85
N GLY A 14 -8.52 3.01 -18.85
CA GLY A 14 -9.01 4.39 -18.76
C GLY A 14 -8.70 5.06 -17.42
N GLU A 15 -8.90 4.36 -16.30
CA GLU A 15 -8.68 4.87 -14.95
C GLU A 15 -7.19 5.15 -14.64
N GLU A 16 -6.30 4.30 -15.14
CA GLU A 16 -4.86 4.42 -14.91
C GLU A 16 -4.10 5.14 -16.04
N HIS A 17 -4.81 5.63 -17.06
CA HIS A 17 -4.22 6.26 -18.24
C HIS A 17 -3.13 5.42 -18.92
N LYS A 18 -3.30 4.09 -18.89
CA LYS A 18 -2.38 3.10 -19.47
C LYS A 18 -3.00 2.45 -20.69
N SER A 19 -2.17 1.89 -21.57
CA SER A 19 -2.67 1.08 -22.67
C SER A 19 -3.32 -0.21 -22.16
N LEU A 20 -4.23 -0.76 -22.97
CA LEU A 20 -4.86 -2.05 -22.67
C LEU A 20 -3.82 -3.17 -22.45
N ASN A 21 -2.71 -3.11 -23.20
CA ASN A 21 -1.65 -4.10 -23.10
C ASN A 21 -0.89 -3.99 -21.78
N GLU A 22 -0.57 -2.78 -21.33
CA GLU A 22 0.08 -2.56 -20.02
C GLU A 22 -0.78 -3.07 -18.87
N ILE A 23 -2.09 -2.80 -18.90
CA ILE A 23 -3.01 -3.33 -17.87
C ILE A 23 -3.14 -4.85 -17.95
N ALA A 24 -3.13 -5.44 -19.15
CA ALA A 24 -3.18 -6.88 -19.32
C ALA A 24 -1.92 -7.56 -18.77
N LEU A 25 -0.73 -7.03 -19.09
CA LEU A 25 0.55 -7.54 -18.56
C LEU A 25 0.60 -7.40 -17.05
N TRP A 26 0.27 -6.23 -16.50
CA TRP A 26 0.23 -6.00 -15.05
C TRP A 26 -0.73 -6.96 -14.34
N ALA A 27 -1.93 -7.19 -14.89
CA ALA A 27 -2.90 -8.11 -14.30
C ALA A 27 -2.43 -9.57 -14.33
N LEU A 28 -1.71 -9.96 -15.39
CA LEU A 28 -1.09 -11.28 -15.51
C LEU A 28 0.07 -11.43 -14.54
N GLU A 29 0.96 -10.44 -14.44
CA GLU A 29 2.08 -10.43 -13.49
C GLU A 29 1.55 -10.54 -12.06
N ARG A 30 0.53 -9.76 -11.70
CA ARG A 30 -0.10 -9.83 -10.39
C ARG A 30 -0.80 -11.15 -10.12
N GLY A 31 -1.54 -11.69 -11.10
CA GLY A 31 -2.23 -12.97 -10.97
C GLY A 31 -1.30 -14.18 -10.89
N LEU A 32 -0.10 -14.06 -11.46
CA LEU A 32 0.95 -15.08 -11.44
C LEU A 32 1.95 -14.90 -10.28
N GLY A 33 1.79 -13.87 -9.44
CA GLY A 33 2.72 -13.56 -8.35
C GLY A 33 4.08 -13.03 -8.83
N LEU A 34 4.16 -12.53 -10.06
CA LEU A 34 5.36 -11.92 -10.65
C LEU A 34 5.45 -10.41 -10.40
N SER A 35 4.38 -9.79 -9.91
CA SER A 35 4.34 -8.36 -9.55
C SER A 35 5.08 -8.02 -8.26
N ASP A 36 5.39 -9.03 -7.45
CA ASP A 36 6.10 -8.88 -6.18
C ASP A 36 7.61 -8.92 -6.44
N GLN A 37 8.11 -7.98 -7.25
CA GLN A 37 9.47 -7.53 -6.98
C GLN A 37 9.39 -6.73 -5.68
N GLU A 38 10.11 -7.19 -4.66
CA GLU A 38 10.23 -6.51 -3.39
C GLU A 38 10.64 -5.05 -3.65
N VAL A 39 9.66 -4.13 -3.58
CA VAL A 39 9.93 -2.71 -3.76
C VAL A 39 10.62 -2.25 -2.49
N ARG A 40 11.95 -2.09 -2.55
CA ARG A 40 12.69 -1.49 -1.45
C ARG A 40 12.42 0.01 -1.44
N HIS A 41 11.69 0.42 -0.42
CA HIS A 41 11.46 1.83 -0.09
C HIS A 41 12.62 2.31 0.79
N HIS A 42 13.32 3.37 0.35
CA HIS A 42 14.50 3.94 1.00
C HIS A 42 14.27 5.38 1.50
N ASP A 43 13.05 5.91 1.32
CA ASP A 43 12.66 7.28 1.62
C ASP A 43 12.68 7.63 3.11
N LEU A 44 12.67 6.61 3.98
CA LEU A 44 12.74 6.78 5.43
C LEU A 44 14.05 6.26 6.03
N ASP A 45 15.00 5.77 5.22
CA ASP A 45 16.26 5.20 5.73
C ASP A 45 17.05 6.23 6.54
N ASP A 46 17.02 7.49 6.12
CA ASP A 46 17.72 8.60 6.77
C ASP A 46 17.15 8.97 8.16
N LEU A 47 15.95 8.48 8.50
CA LEU A 47 15.33 8.70 9.82
C LEU A 47 15.78 7.64 10.84
N ALA A 48 16.33 6.51 10.39
CA ALA A 48 16.76 5.45 11.28
C ALA A 48 17.94 5.92 12.14
N GLY A 49 17.80 5.84 13.46
CA GLY A 49 18.84 6.26 14.41
C GLY A 49 18.92 7.76 14.67
N THR A 50 18.03 8.57 14.10
CA THR A 50 17.93 10.01 14.38
C THR A 50 16.98 10.33 15.53
N TRP A 51 16.55 9.32 16.29
CA TRP A 51 15.66 9.53 17.42
C TRP A 51 16.34 10.39 18.49
N VAL A 52 15.59 11.32 19.04
CA VAL A 52 16.00 12.15 20.18
C VAL A 52 14.98 11.93 21.27
N ASP A 53 15.45 11.73 22.50
CA ASP A 53 14.58 11.56 23.66
C ASP A 53 13.65 12.78 23.81
N ASP A 54 12.34 12.53 23.73
CA ASP A 54 11.29 13.53 23.86
C ASP A 54 10.26 13.07 24.91
N PRO A 55 10.35 13.57 26.16
CA PRO A 55 9.40 13.23 27.22
C PRO A 55 7.95 13.63 26.94
N ALA A 56 7.70 14.56 26.00
CA ALA A 56 6.34 14.89 25.58
C ALA A 56 5.77 13.79 24.66
N PHE A 57 6.60 13.27 23.75
CA PHE A 57 6.25 12.12 22.92
C PHE A 57 6.00 10.87 23.77
N ASP A 58 6.87 10.58 24.74
CA ASP A 58 6.72 9.40 25.61
C ASP A 58 5.38 9.41 26.36
N ARG A 59 5.01 10.54 26.96
CA ARG A 59 3.71 10.69 27.63
C ARG A 59 2.52 10.56 26.67
N ALA A 60 2.67 10.99 25.42
CA ALA A 60 1.62 10.85 24.41
C ALA A 60 1.44 9.38 24.00
N ILE A 61 2.52 8.62 23.86
CA ILE A 61 2.48 7.18 23.61
C ILE A 61 1.84 6.43 24.78
N GLU A 62 2.22 6.75 26.02
CA GLU A 62 1.60 6.14 27.22
C GLU A 62 0.09 6.37 27.28
N ALA A 63 -0.38 7.55 26.84
CA ALA A 63 -1.81 7.85 26.77
C ALA A 63 -2.50 7.06 25.65
N MET A 64 -1.84 6.87 24.51
CA MET A 64 -2.37 6.13 23.35
C MET A 64 -2.44 4.62 23.61
N ASP A 65 -1.51 4.07 24.40
CA ASP A 65 -1.46 2.65 24.76
C ASP A 65 -2.58 2.23 25.72
N GLN A 66 -3.32 3.19 26.31
CA GLN A 66 -4.51 2.88 27.10
C GLN A 66 -5.68 2.56 26.17
N VAL A 67 -6.06 1.28 26.12
CA VAL A 67 -7.25 0.82 25.40
C VAL A 67 -8.49 1.08 26.26
N ASP A 68 -9.46 1.82 25.71
CA ASP A 68 -10.81 1.91 26.28
C ASP A 68 -11.64 0.69 25.84
N PRO A 69 -12.01 -0.21 26.76
CA PRO A 69 -12.79 -1.40 26.42
C PRO A 69 -14.18 -1.10 25.87
N GLU A 70 -14.79 0.04 26.23
CA GLU A 70 -16.13 0.42 25.76
C GLU A 70 -16.14 0.85 24.28
N LEU A 71 -15.00 1.29 23.74
CA LEU A 71 -14.85 1.61 22.31
C LEU A 71 -14.67 0.36 21.42
N TRP A 72 -14.44 -0.81 22.02
CA TRP A 72 -14.10 -2.05 21.33
C TRP A 72 -15.16 -3.17 21.50
N SER A 73 -16.31 -2.86 22.10
CA SER A 73 -17.48 -3.74 22.24
C SER A 73 -18.59 -3.42 21.23
#